data_AF-A0A924P8P8-F1
#
_entry.id   AF-A0A924P8P8-F1
#
_cell.length_a   1.000
_cell.length_b   1.000
_cell.length_c   1.000
_cell.angle_alpha   90.00
_cell.angle_beta   90.00
_cell.angle_gamma   90.00
#
_symmetry.space_group_name_H-M   'P 1'
#
loop_
_entity.id
_entity.type
_entity.pdbx_description
1 polymer ?
#
loop_
_entity_poly.entity_id
_entity_poly.type
_entity_poly.pdbx_seq_one_letter_code
_entity_poly.pdbx_strand_id
1 'polypeptide(L)'
;MSVKQYEKDGKTFWLVYIDLRSRKKCRLRVQKRITCIKTEAEALALEKKYLRDMAERLSLLEAKGSLWEEVIERWVRQQELYPTRRLAKTTIQDYE
;
A
#
# COMPACT_ATOMS: atom_id res chain seq x y z
N MET A 1 14.81 -2.10 -10.14
CA MET A 1 14.91 -1.72 -11.56
C MET A 1 13.56 -1.23 -12.01
N SER A 2 13.41 0.08 -12.12
CA SER A 2 12.15 0.77 -12.42
C SER A 2 11.95 1.03 -13.91
N VAL A 3 13.01 1.01 -14.72
CA VAL A 3 12.96 1.13 -16.18
C VAL A 3 13.58 -0.12 -16.82
N LYS A 4 12.93 -0.69 -17.84
CA LYS A 4 13.38 -1.89 -18.55
C LYS A 4 13.15 -1.74 -20.06
N GLN A 5 14.17 -2.02 -20.86
CA GLN A 5 14.05 -2.09 -22.32
C GLN A 5 13.45 -3.44 -22.73
N TYR A 6 12.64 -3.45 -23.79
CA TYR A 6 12.13 -4.67 -24.41
C TYR A 6 11.91 -4.46 -25.90
N GLU A 7 11.98 -5.54 -26.66
CA GLU A 7 11.72 -5.51 -28.10
C GLU A 7 10.33 -6.06 -28.39
N LYS A 8 9.60 -5.40 -29.31
CA LYS A 8 8.29 -5.85 -29.77
C LYS A 8 8.13 -5.49 -31.24
N ASP A 9 7.81 -6.49 -32.06
CA ASP A 9 7.58 -6.34 -33.51
C ASP A 9 8.78 -5.67 -34.24
N GLY A 10 10.01 -6.06 -33.86
CA GLY A 10 11.25 -5.51 -34.42
C GLY A 10 11.57 -4.07 -34.01
N LYS A 11 10.86 -3.52 -33.01
CA LYS A 11 11.08 -2.17 -32.48
C LYS A 11 11.42 -2.23 -31.00
N THR A 12 12.36 -1.39 -30.59
CA THR A 12 12.77 -1.20 -29.20
C THR A 12 11.78 -0.30 -28.47
N PHE A 13 11.30 -0.76 -27.32
CA PHE A 13 10.45 -0.01 -26.40
C PHE A 13 11.01 -0.05 -24.97
N TRP A 14 10.47 0.83 -24.14
CA TRP A 14 10.79 0.94 -22.73
C TRP A 14 9.54 0.72 -21.87
N LEU A 15 9.74 0.04 -20.75
CA LEU A 15 8.78 -0.26 -19.70
C LEU A 15 9.22 0.51 -18.46
N VAL A 16 8.28 1.22 -17.84
CA VAL A 16 8.47 1.81 -16.50
C VAL A 16 7.56 1.06 -15.53
N TYR A 17 8.15 0.46 -14.50
CA TYR A 17 7.46 -0.20 -13.41
C TYR A 17 7.84 0.44 -12.08
N ILE A 18 6.85 0.99 -11.39
CA ILE A 18 7.02 1.60 -10.08
C ILE A 18 6.18 0.80 -9.09
N ASP A 19 6.83 0.39 -8.01
CA ASP A 19 6.22 -0.30 -6.90
C ASP A 19 6.68 0.35 -5.60
N LEU A 20 5.74 0.96 -4.88
CA LEU A 20 5.98 1.57 -3.58
C LEU A 20 5.13 0.88 -2.52
N ARG A 21 5.78 0.44 -1.45
CA ARG A 21 5.13 -0.10 -0.25
C ARG A 21 5.37 0.83 0.93
N SER A 22 4.35 1.00 1.77
CA SER A 22 4.51 1.72 3.03
C SER A 22 5.41 0.94 3.97
N ARG A 23 6.33 1.65 4.65
CA ARG A 23 7.14 1.10 5.74
C ARG A 23 6.36 0.95 7.04
N LYS A 24 5.31 1.76 7.23
CA LYS A 24 4.47 1.76 8.43
C LYS A 24 3.36 0.71 8.34
N LYS A 25 2.84 0.49 7.14
CA LYS A 25 1.74 -0.44 6.87
C LYS A 25 2.06 -1.32 5.66
N CYS A 26 2.63 -2.50 5.90
CA CYS A 26 3.05 -3.40 4.83
C CYS A 26 1.92 -3.80 3.85
N ARG A 27 0.65 -3.71 4.27
CA ARG A 27 -0.53 -3.95 3.42
C ARG A 27 -0.77 -2.83 2.39
N LEU A 28 -0.29 -1.60 2.64
CA LEU A 28 -0.43 -0.49 1.71
C LEU A 28 0.64 -0.55 0.62
N ARG A 29 0.20 -0.79 -0.61
CA ARG A 29 1.03 -0.83 -1.81
C ARG A 29 0.39 -0.02 -2.92
N VAL A 30 1.21 0.77 -3.61
CA VAL A 30 0.81 1.51 -4.81
C VAL A 30 1.76 1.10 -5.93
N GLN A 31 1.20 0.59 -7.02
CA GLN A 31 1.95 0.08 -8.15
C GLN A 31 1.46 0.70 -9.45
N LYS A 32 2.38 0.95 -10.39
CA LYS A 32 2.05 1.44 -11.72
C LYS A 32 3.01 0.86 -12.75
N ARG A 33 2.44 0.44 -13.88
CA ARG A 33 3.19 -0.10 -15.02
C ARG A 33 2.83 0.66 -16.28
N ILE A 34 3.85 1.07 -17.02
CA ILE A 34 3.71 1.83 -18.27
C ILE A 34 4.58 1.15 -19.32
N THR A 35 4.01 0.88 -20.48
CA THR A 35 4.65 0.18 -21.60
C THR A 35 4.66 1.07 -22.84
N CYS A 36 5.34 0.60 -23.88
CA CYS A 36 5.34 1.17 -25.22
C CYS A 36 5.98 2.57 -25.29
N ILE A 37 6.91 2.87 -24.40
CA ILE A 37 7.66 4.13 -24.42
C ILE A 37 8.77 4.02 -25.46
N LYS A 38 8.94 5.04 -26.31
CA LYS A 38 9.83 4.95 -27.48
C LYS A 38 11.27 5.30 -27.15
N THR A 39 11.49 6.17 -26.17
CA THR A 39 12.82 6.68 -25.84
C THR A 39 13.14 6.47 -24.36
N GLU A 40 14.43 6.28 -24.07
CA GLU A 40 14.90 6.12 -22.70
C GLU A 40 14.69 7.39 -21.87
N ALA A 41 14.95 8.56 -22.47
CA ALA A 41 14.77 9.86 -21.82
C ALA A 41 13.31 10.09 -21.39
N GLU A 42 12.36 9.71 -22.25
CA GLU A 42 10.94 9.75 -21.92
C GLU A 42 10.59 8.76 -20.79
N ALA A 43 11.18 7.56 -20.81
CA ALA A 43 10.98 6.56 -19.76
C ALA A 43 11.47 7.07 -18.39
N LEU A 44 12.66 7.70 -18.34
CA LEU A 44 13.22 8.31 -17.13
C LEU A 44 12.40 9.52 -16.64
N ALA A 45 11.90 10.35 -17.55
CA ALA A 45 11.04 11.48 -17.20
C ALA A 45 9.70 11.00 -16.61
N LEU A 46 9.09 9.98 -17.21
CA LEU A 46 7.86 9.37 -16.72
C LEU A 46 8.09 8.66 -15.39
N GLU A 47 9.21 7.96 -15.22
CA GLU A 47 9.60 7.35 -13.94
C GLU A 47 9.59 8.39 -12.82
N LYS A 48 10.31 9.50 -12.98
CA LYS A 48 10.37 10.56 -11.95
C LYS A 48 9.00 11.16 -11.66
N LYS A 49 8.20 11.42 -12.71
CA LYS A 49 6.85 11.98 -12.58
C LYS A 49 5.93 11.03 -11.79
N TYR A 50 5.89 9.76 -12.17
CA TYR A 50 5.00 8.81 -11.53
C TYR A 50 5.51 8.35 -10.17
N LEU A 51 6.82 8.37 -9.93
CA LEU A 51 7.37 8.11 -8.60
C LEU A 51 6.82 9.12 -7.60
N ARG A 52 6.79 10.40 -7.95
CA ARG A 52 6.23 11.48 -7.13
C ARG A 52 4.73 11.29 -6.89
N ASP A 53 3.95 11.06 -7.95
CA ASP A 53 2.49 10.81 -7.87
C ASP A 53 2.17 9.58 -7.00
N MET A 54 2.92 8.48 -7.16
CA MET A 54 2.71 7.27 -6.35
C MET A 54 3.12 7.50 -4.89
N ALA A 55 4.18 8.26 -4.62
CA ALA A 55 4.60 8.60 -3.26
C ALA A 55 3.56 9.49 -2.55
N GLU A 56 2.98 10.46 -3.27
CA GLU A 56 1.90 11.31 -2.76
C GLU A 56 0.64 10.49 -2.45
N ARG A 57 0.22 9.61 -3.37
CA ARG A 57 -0.90 8.69 -3.12
C ARG A 57 -0.65 7.78 -1.92
N LEU A 58 0.56 7.24 -1.79
CA LEU A 58 0.92 6.41 -0.65
C LEU A 58 0.83 7.20 0.67
N SER A 59 1.33 8.44 0.67
CA SER A 59 1.22 9.35 1.83
C SER A 59 -0.23 9.63 2.21
N LEU A 60 -1.09 9.90 1.22
CA LEU A 60 -2.53 10.09 1.45
C LEU A 60 -3.20 8.84 2.03
N LEU A 61 -2.82 7.65 1.56
CA LEU A 61 -3.32 6.39 2.11
C LEU A 61 -2.81 6.13 3.53
N GLU A 62 -1.56 6.49 3.83
CA GLU A 62 -1.03 6.43 5.19
C GLU A 62 -1.76 7.39 6.14
N ALA A 63 -2.08 8.59 5.67
CA ALA A 63 -2.75 9.63 6.43
C ALA A 63 -4.20 9.28 6.82
N LYS A 64 -4.87 8.39 6.08
CA LYS A 64 -6.23 7.91 6.39
C LYS A 64 -6.35 7.16 7.72
N GLY A 65 -5.25 6.86 8.40
CA GLY A 65 -5.29 6.14 9.67
C GLY A 65 -5.62 4.65 9.48
N SER A 66 -5.73 3.91 10.58
CA SER A 66 -6.01 2.47 10.54
C SER A 66 -7.44 2.21 10.06
N LEU A 67 -7.64 1.15 9.30
CA LEU A 67 -8.98 0.67 8.99
C LEU A 67 -9.63 0.13 10.27
N TRP A 68 -10.95 0.19 10.37
CA TRP A 68 -11.68 -0.34 11.53
C TRP A 68 -11.38 -1.83 11.76
N GLU A 69 -11.24 -2.60 10.66
CA GLU A 69 -10.80 -4.00 10.69
C GLU A 69 -9.44 -4.16 11.39
N GLU A 70 -8.46 -3.30 11.09
CA GLU A 70 -7.14 -3.34 11.74
C GLU A 70 -7.24 -2.99 13.23
N VAL A 71 -8.18 -2.13 13.62
CA VAL A 71 -8.43 -1.79 15.03
C VAL A 71 -9.02 -2.98 15.77
N ILE A 72 -10.03 -3.64 15.18
CA ILE A 72 -10.63 -4.85 15.75
C ILE A 72 -9.58 -5.96 15.86
N GLU A 73 -8.82 -6.23 14.78
CA GLU A 73 -7.75 -7.24 14.77
C GLU A 73 -6.74 -6.98 15.90
N ARG A 74 -6.32 -5.71 16.08
CA ARG A 74 -5.40 -5.33 17.17
C ARG A 74 -6.03 -5.51 18.54
N TRP A 75 -7.30 -5.14 18.71
CA TRP A 75 -8.01 -5.28 19.98
C TRP A 75 -8.21 -6.75 20.35
N VAL A 76 -8.62 -7.61 19.41
CA VAL A 76 -8.75 -9.06 19.62
C VAL A 76 -7.39 -9.65 20.03
N ARG A 77 -6.33 -9.34 19.27
CA ARG A 77 -4.97 -9.79 19.60
C ARG A 77 -4.52 -9.32 20.99
N GLN A 78 -4.90 -8.10 21.38
CA GLN A 78 -4.60 -7.59 22.72
C GLN A 78 -5.36 -8.37 23.81
N GLN A 79 -6.62 -8.73 23.59
CA GLN A 79 -7.39 -9.55 24.53
C GLN A 79 -6.88 -11.00 24.63
N GLU A 80 -6.36 -11.55 23.53
CA GLU A 80 -5.72 -12.87 23.55
C GLU A 80 -4.42 -12.87 24.37
N LEU A 81 -3.58 -11.84 24.18
CA LEU A 81 -2.31 -11.69 24.89
C LEU A 81 -2.49 -11.25 26.35
N TYR A 82 -3.47 -10.38 26.60
CA TYR A 82 -3.76 -9.77 27.89
C TYR A 82 -5.27 -9.81 28.15
N PRO A 83 -5.80 -10.98 28.56
CA PRO A 83 -7.21 -11.13 28.81
C PRO A 83 -7.64 -10.16 29.91
N THR A 84 -8.59 -9.27 29.60
CA THR A 84 -9.26 -8.53 30.68
C THR A 84 -10.01 -9.51 31.57
N ARG A 85 -10.11 -9.20 32.87
CA ARG A 85 -10.94 -9.99 33.80
C ARG A 85 -12.35 -10.09 33.21
N ARG A 86 -12.79 -11.31 32.92
CA ARG A 86 -14.19 -11.55 32.55
C ARG A 86 -15.04 -11.05 33.71
N LEU A 87 -15.83 -10.00 33.45
CA LEU A 87 -16.83 -9.54 34.40
C LEU A 87 -17.78 -10.72 34.68
N ALA A 88 -18.21 -10.84 35.93
CA ALA A 88 -19.25 -11.81 36.26
C ALA A 88 -20.48 -11.50 35.42
N LYS A 89 -21.20 -12.55 34.97
CA LYS A 89 -22.42 -12.39 34.17
C LYS A 89 -23.47 -11.51 34.86
N THR A 90 -23.42 -11.42 36.18
CA THR A 90 -24.28 -10.58 37.02
C THR A 90 -23.96 -9.08 36.94
N THR A 91 -22.78 -8.69 36.46
CA THR A 91 -22.35 -7.29 36.35
C THR A 91 -22.85 -6.63 35.06
N ILE A 92 -23.27 -7.42 34.07
CA ILE A 92 -23.83 -6.93 32.80
C ILE A 92 -25.35 -7.10 32.88
N GLN A 93 -26.02 -6.24 33.64
CA GLN A 93 -27.48 -6.26 33.78
C GLN A 93 -28.18 -5.13 32.99
N ASP A 94 -27.44 -4.09 32.58
CA ASP A 94 -27.99 -2.87 31.99
C ASP A 94 -27.63 -2.66 30.49
N TYR A 95 -27.50 -3.74 29.71
CA TYR A 95 -27.30 -3.64 28.25
C TYR A 95 -28.41 -4.40 27.50
N GLU A 96 -29.65 -3.94 27.67
CA GLU A 96 -30.79 -4.23 26.79
C GLU A 96 -31.34 -2.94 26.19
#